data_AF-A0AB34HBZ9-F1
#
_entry.id   AF-A0AB34HBZ9-F1
#
_cell.length_a   1.000
_cell.length_b   1.000
_cell.length_c   1.000
_cell.angle_alpha   90.00
_cell.angle_beta   90.00
_cell.angle_gamma   90.00
#
_symmetry.space_group_name_H-M   'P 1'
#
loop_
_entity.id
_entity.type
_entity.pdbx_description
1 polymer ?
#
loop_
_entity_poly.entity_id
_entity_poly.type
_entity_poly.pdbx_seq_one_letter_code
_entity_poly.pdbx_strand_id
1 'polypeptide(L)'
;MLALSPLIGSVTGIVVSRDCTAVLDRASSLLCGCHSPVRDVDECAEGRHYCRENTMCVNTPGSFMCICKTGYIRIDDYSCTGKQ
;
A
#
# COMPACT_ATOMS: atom_id res chain seq x y z
N MET A 1 46.47 -15.54 21.72
CA MET A 1 45.31 -16.08 20.98
C MET A 1 44.15 -15.10 21.15
N LEU A 2 44.07 -14.10 20.28
CA LEU A 2 42.92 -13.21 20.24
C LEU A 2 41.87 -13.90 19.37
N ALA A 3 40.80 -14.38 20.00
CA ALA A 3 39.61 -14.81 19.27
C ALA A 3 38.91 -13.52 18.77
N LEU A 4 39.27 -13.08 17.57
CA LEU A 4 38.49 -12.08 16.84
C LEU A 4 37.19 -12.76 16.38
N SER A 5 36.08 -12.24 16.89
CA SER A 5 34.72 -12.63 16.56
C SER A 5 34.50 -12.75 15.05
N PRO A 6 33.76 -13.76 14.55
CA PRO A 6 33.43 -13.85 13.13
C PRO A 6 32.31 -12.87 12.81
N LEU A 7 32.64 -11.59 12.67
CA LEU A 7 31.73 -10.56 12.14
C LEU A 7 32.34 -9.78 10.97
N ILE A 8 33.18 -10.43 10.18
CA ILE A 8 33.66 -9.87 8.91
C ILE A 8 33.01 -10.67 7.76
N GLY A 9 31.70 -10.46 7.61
CA GLY A 9 31.00 -10.69 6.36
C GLY A 9 31.01 -9.39 5.56
N SER A 10 31.67 -9.42 4.40
CA SER A 10 31.85 -8.27 3.53
C SER A 10 30.53 -7.72 3.00
N VAL A 11 30.51 -6.40 2.83
CA VAL A 11 29.43 -5.52 2.41
C VAL A 11 28.71 -5.92 1.11
N THR A 12 27.41 -6.22 1.20
CA THR A 12 26.37 -5.87 0.20
C THR A 12 24.97 -6.18 0.78
N GLY A 13 24.43 -5.25 1.57
CA GLY A 13 23.02 -4.83 1.52
C GLY A 13 21.86 -5.84 1.60
N ILE A 14 21.92 -6.93 2.36
CA ILE A 14 20.72 -7.78 2.59
C ILE A 14 20.64 -8.19 4.06
N VAL A 15 19.67 -7.62 4.79
CA VAL A 15 19.26 -8.12 6.09
C VAL A 15 18.30 -9.28 5.85
N VAL A 16 18.70 -10.50 6.23
CA VAL A 16 17.81 -11.66 6.25
C VAL A 16 17.04 -11.65 7.57
N SER A 17 15.78 -11.24 7.54
CA SER A 17 14.86 -11.41 8.67
C SER A 17 13.55 -11.99 8.18
N ARG A 18 12.89 -12.81 9.02
CA ARG A 18 11.55 -13.36 8.77
C ARG A 18 10.44 -12.31 8.77
N ASP A 19 10.80 -11.04 8.94
CA ASP A 19 9.90 -9.89 8.91
C ASP A 19 10.53 -8.77 8.07
N CYS A 20 9.76 -8.28 7.10
CA CYS A 20 10.15 -7.42 5.98
C CYS A 20 10.82 -6.09 6.39
N THR A 21 12.05 -5.84 5.90
CA THR A 21 12.70 -4.51 5.96
C THR A 21 13.25 -4.09 4.59
N ALA A 22 12.67 -3.00 4.06
CA ALA A 22 13.18 -1.98 3.12
C ALA A 22 14.18 -2.38 2.00
N VAL A 23 13.80 -2.11 0.73
CA VAL A 23 14.71 -2.06 -0.43
C VAL A 23 14.77 -0.65 -1.03
N LEU A 24 15.99 -0.19 -1.31
CA LEU A 24 16.31 1.03 -2.04
C LEU A 24 16.31 0.72 -3.55
N ASP A 25 15.36 1.27 -4.32
CA ASP A 25 15.60 1.53 -5.74
C ASP A 25 15.04 2.89 -6.16
N ARG A 26 15.81 3.61 -6.98
CA ARG A 26 15.60 5.01 -7.37
C ARG A 26 14.60 5.15 -8.52
N ALA A 27 13.52 4.40 -8.49
CA ALA A 27 12.39 4.55 -9.40
C ALA A 27 11.08 4.38 -8.62
N SER A 28 10.45 5.52 -8.31
CA SER A 28 9.05 5.65 -7.88
C SER A 28 8.59 4.78 -6.70
N SER A 29 8.72 5.35 -5.49
CA SER A 29 7.80 5.13 -4.36
C SER A 29 7.59 3.67 -3.91
N LEU A 30 8.37 3.26 -2.91
CA LEU A 30 8.01 2.33 -1.81
C LEU A 30 7.12 1.12 -2.17
N LEU A 31 7.73 -0.03 -2.47
CA LEU A 31 7.07 -1.33 -2.44
C LEU A 31 7.58 -2.13 -1.24
N CYS A 32 6.87 -2.06 -0.11
CA CYS A 32 6.94 -3.11 0.91
C CYS A 32 5.57 -3.76 0.98
N GLY A 33 5.50 -5.03 0.62
CA GLY A 33 4.29 -5.84 0.73
C GLY A 33 4.53 -7.06 1.58
N CYS A 34 4.01 -7.03 2.81
CA CYS A 34 2.98 -7.99 3.22
C CYS A 34 2.13 -7.33 4.33
N HIS A 35 0.96 -6.81 3.94
CA HIS A 35 -0.12 -6.28 4.78
C HIS A 35 0.30 -5.38 5.95
N SER A 36 0.65 -4.13 5.62
CA SER A 36 1.00 -3.04 6.55
C SER A 36 0.20 -3.03 7.87
N PRO A 37 0.88 -3.16 9.03
CA PRO A 37 0.41 -2.59 10.28
C PRO A 37 1.41 -1.54 10.77
N VAL A 38 1.66 -0.50 9.97
CA VAL A 38 2.27 0.75 10.45
C VAL A 38 1.47 1.90 9.87
N ARG A 39 0.42 2.28 10.61
CA ARG A 39 -0.54 3.36 10.36
C ARG A 39 -1.06 3.38 8.90
N ASP A 40 -2.21 2.76 8.71
CA ASP A 40 -3.02 2.92 7.52
C ASP A 40 -3.27 4.40 7.22
N VAL A 41 -3.12 4.80 5.96
CA VAL A 41 -3.46 6.16 5.52
C VAL A 41 -4.88 6.11 5.02
N ASP A 42 -5.75 6.98 5.54
CA ASP A 42 -7.12 7.06 5.08
C ASP A 42 -7.21 8.00 3.88
N GLU A 43 -7.03 7.45 2.67
CA GLU A 43 -7.14 8.25 1.44
C GLU A 43 -8.54 8.84 1.24
N CYS A 44 -9.59 8.25 1.84
CA CYS A 44 -10.94 8.79 1.80
C CYS A 44 -11.06 10.06 2.64
N ALA A 45 -10.50 10.07 3.85
CA ALA A 45 -10.50 11.23 4.74
C ALA A 45 -9.59 12.36 4.23
N GLU A 46 -8.47 12.01 3.57
CA GLU A 46 -7.54 12.98 3.01
C GLU A 46 -7.92 13.46 1.61
N GLY A 47 -8.96 12.87 0.98
CA GLY A 47 -9.35 13.17 -0.39
C GLY A 47 -8.30 12.74 -1.43
N ARG A 48 -7.41 11.82 -1.08
CA ARG A 48 -6.34 11.28 -1.95
C ARG A 48 -6.75 10.00 -2.68
N HIS A 49 -8.01 9.90 -3.08
CA HIS A 49 -8.59 8.75 -3.77
C HIS A 49 -8.94 9.08 -5.22
N TYR A 50 -9.11 8.06 -6.06
CA TYR A 50 -9.47 8.22 -7.48
C TYR A 50 -10.95 7.91 -7.78
N CYS A 51 -11.77 7.71 -6.74
CA CYS A 51 -13.21 7.52 -6.88
C CYS A 51 -13.86 8.64 -7.70
N ARG A 52 -14.64 8.28 -8.72
CA ARG A 52 -15.33 9.21 -9.63
C ARG A 52 -16.73 9.55 -9.13
N GLU A 53 -17.47 10.32 -9.91
CA GLU A 53 -18.85 10.69 -9.59
C GLU A 53 -19.73 9.45 -9.34
N ASN A 54 -20.77 9.66 -8.53
CA ASN A 54 -21.74 8.62 -8.16
C ASN A 54 -21.16 7.43 -7.40
N THR A 55 -19.98 7.60 -6.81
CA THR A 55 -19.37 6.64 -5.89
C THR A 55 -19.30 7.17 -4.46
N MET A 56 -19.06 6.27 -3.51
CA MET A 56 -18.65 6.53 -2.14
C MET A 56 -17.29 5.87 -1.90
N CYS A 57 -16.33 6.61 -1.35
CA CYS A 57 -15.04 6.08 -0.95
C CYS A 57 -15.17 5.34 0.38
N VAL A 58 -14.60 4.14 0.48
CA VAL A 58 -14.51 3.35 1.71
C VAL A 58 -13.05 2.95 1.92
N ASN A 59 -12.49 3.40 3.04
CA ASN A 59 -11.11 3.13 3.40
C ASN A 59 -10.92 1.66 3.82
N THR A 60 -9.79 1.06 3.46
CA THR A 60 -9.43 -0.33 3.82
C THR A 60 -7.96 -0.42 4.21
N PRO A 61 -7.55 -1.34 5.09
CA PRO A 61 -6.14 -1.42 5.47
C PRO A 61 -5.20 -1.62 4.26
N GLY A 62 -4.37 -0.62 3.99
CA GLY A 62 -3.43 -0.56 2.87
C GLY A 62 -4.00 -0.10 1.53
N SER A 63 -5.27 0.31 1.45
CA SER A 63 -5.91 0.76 0.20
C SER A 63 -7.28 1.42 0.41
N PHE A 64 -8.02 1.69 -0.66
CA PHE A 64 -9.42 2.11 -0.59
C PHE A 64 -10.23 1.44 -1.69
N MET A 65 -11.55 1.44 -1.52
CA MET A 65 -12.51 0.95 -2.51
C MET A 65 -13.59 2.00 -2.77
N CYS A 66 -13.99 2.13 -4.03
CA CYS A 66 -15.07 3.03 -4.44
C CYS A 66 -16.33 2.21 -4.69
N ILE A 67 -17.43 2.50 -3.99
CA ILE A 67 -18.69 1.77 -4.10
C ILE A 67 -19.73 2.65 -4.78
N CYS A 68 -20.54 2.10 -5.70
CA CYS A 68 -21.60 2.88 -6.35
C CYS A 68 -22.68 3.29 -5.34
N LYS A 69 -23.19 4.53 -5.47
CA LYS A 69 -24.38 4.97 -4.75
C LYS A 69 -25.60 4.15 -5.18
N THR A 70 -26.62 4.07 -4.32
CA THR A 70 -27.86 3.35 -4.61
C THR A 70 -28.47 3.80 -5.94
N GLY A 71 -28.79 2.82 -6.80
CA GLY A 71 -29.33 3.05 -8.14
C GLY A 71 -28.26 3.18 -9.24
N TYR A 72 -26.98 3.32 -8.91
CA TYR A 72 -25.91 3.40 -9.91
C TYR A 72 -25.23 2.05 -10.16
N ILE A 73 -24.83 1.82 -11.41
CA ILE A 73 -24.22 0.57 -11.86
C ILE A 73 -22.72 0.77 -12.03
N ARG A 74 -21.92 -0.17 -11.53
CA ARG A 74 -20.46 -0.16 -11.66
C ARG A 74 -20.06 -0.40 -13.13
N ILE A 75 -19.24 0.49 -13.68
CA ILE A 75 -18.56 0.26 -14.96
C ILE A 75 -17.13 -0.25 -14.72
N ASP A 76 -16.43 0.39 -13.80
CA ASP A 76 -15.04 0.08 -13.45
C ASP A 76 -14.79 0.21 -11.93
N ASP A 77 -13.54 0.04 -11.50
CA ASP A 77 -13.18 0.07 -10.07
C ASP A 77 -13.47 1.42 -9.40
N TYR A 78 -13.53 2.51 -10.18
CA TYR A 78 -13.66 3.88 -9.69
C TYR A 78 -14.92 4.60 -10.15
N SER A 79 -15.69 4.07 -11.11
CA SER A 79 -16.75 4.79 -11.84
C SER A 79 -18.07 4.03 -11.90
N CYS A 80 -19.16 4.79 -11.77
CA CYS A 80 -20.53 4.27 -11.86
C CYS A 80 -21.40 5.14 -12.78
N THR A 81 -22.32 4.51 -13.51
CA THR A 81 -23.26 5.17 -14.42
C THR A 81 -24.70 4.72 -14.22
N GLY A 82 -25.61 5.52 -14.76
CA GLY A 82 -27.05 5.27 -14.72
C GLY A 82 -27.63 5.50 -13.32
N LYS A 83 -28.92 5.81 -13.25
CA LYS A 83 -29.69 5.76 -12.02
C LYS A 83 -30.92 4.94 -12.34
N GLN A 84 -30.97 3.71 -11.84
CA GLN A 84 -32.11 2.82 -12.00
C GLN A 84 -33.28 3.29 -11.14
#